data_AF-A0A847ZFE0-F1
#
_entry.id   AF-A0A847ZFE0-F1
#
_cell.length_a   1.000
_cell.length_b   1.000
_cell.length_c   1.000
_cell.angle_alpha   90.00
_cell.angle_beta   90.00
_cell.angle_gamma   90.00
#
_symmetry.space_group_name_H-M   'P 1'
#
loop_
_entity.id
_entity.type
_entity.pdbx_description
1 polymer ?
#
loop_
_entity_poly.entity_id
_entity_poly.type
_entity_poly.pdbx_seq_one_letter_code
_entity_poly.pdbx_strand_id
1 'polypeptide(L)'
;MKKVMILSLGGSPEPLKKSIAEHRPERLIFFASQESNAKLGEVLQIEGYKPLKIETEIAENPNLLYECYKAARRCVDRASRLGVPDNDILVDYTGGTKVMSAALLLATAGYAFSFNYVGGDIRSKDGLGVVQNGYEKMYADMNPWAAFAEEERRQIVTLFNARRFSSAIQILDLCKRELPAQINAFFQFVRPLANGFLFWEQFRHKEALDCLKKGTALVDEYLKHYADDHYRQLRENLQDHIDYLSDILKKTSGLQNFDSILVKELINNARRRMEDKRFDDAAARIYRALELYGQICFEKKIGCSNDKVKPAKIPQELRDEFIRKYRDPQSDMMKLPLQATFTVLCAVGHEAGEKFFKYEDKIKNIQSARNKSILAHGAQPVSEHAAQSILDTVTDFVQMKEFFDFPKL
;
A
#
# COMPACT_ATOMS: atom_id res chain seq x y z
N MET A 1 16.34 -15.55 26.59
CA MET A 1 17.57 -16.27 26.19
C MET A 1 17.49 -16.57 24.71
N LYS A 2 18.57 -16.39 23.95
CA LYS A 2 18.61 -16.71 22.51
C LYS A 2 18.77 -18.21 22.34
N LYS A 3 17.98 -18.83 21.46
CA LYS A 3 17.99 -20.29 21.24
C LYS A 3 18.96 -20.71 20.14
N VAL A 4 19.12 -19.85 19.13
CA VAL A 4 19.94 -20.13 17.95
C VAL A 4 20.85 -18.95 17.69
N MET A 5 22.07 -19.23 17.27
CA MET A 5 23.02 -18.19 16.90
C MET A 5 23.67 -18.49 15.55
N ILE A 6 23.65 -17.51 14.65
CA ILE A 6 24.35 -17.53 13.37
C ILE A 6 25.62 -16.67 13.52
N LEU A 7 26.81 -17.22 13.28
CA LEU A 7 28.07 -16.52 13.53
C LEU A 7 28.96 -16.54 12.29
N SER A 8 29.42 -15.38 11.82
CA SER A 8 30.50 -15.33 10.84
C SER A 8 31.85 -15.60 11.51
N LEU A 9 32.63 -16.54 10.97
CA LEU A 9 33.91 -17.00 11.53
C LEU A 9 35.10 -16.49 10.71
N GLY A 10 36.06 -15.87 11.40
CA GLY A 10 37.32 -15.36 10.83
C GLY A 10 38.55 -15.91 11.52
N GLY A 11 39.67 -15.20 11.41
CA GLY A 11 40.96 -15.63 11.96
C GLY A 11 41.10 -15.47 13.48
N SER A 12 40.26 -14.67 14.14
CA SER A 12 40.31 -14.39 15.58
C SER A 12 39.14 -15.08 16.31
N PRO A 13 39.38 -16.16 17.07
CA PRO A 13 38.32 -16.91 17.76
C PRO A 13 37.76 -16.22 19.01
N GLU A 14 38.53 -15.36 19.68
CA GLU A 14 38.23 -14.78 21.00
C GLU A 14 36.95 -13.94 21.04
N PRO A 15 36.66 -13.06 20.06
CA PRO A 15 35.41 -12.30 20.06
C PRO A 15 34.17 -13.20 20.01
N LEU A 16 34.23 -14.30 19.24
CA LEU A 16 33.14 -15.26 19.16
C LEU A 16 33.02 -16.12 20.42
N LYS A 17 34.15 -16.50 21.06
CA LYS A 17 34.13 -17.15 22.37
C LYS A 17 33.35 -16.33 23.38
N LYS A 18 33.64 -15.02 23.45
CA LYS A 18 32.95 -14.09 24.34
C LYS A 18 31.45 -14.03 24.03
N SER A 19 31.10 -13.91 22.76
CA SER A 19 29.72 -13.85 22.30
C SER A 19 28.90 -15.08 22.67
N ILE A 20 29.47 -16.27 22.45
CA ILE A 20 28.82 -17.55 22.78
C ILE A 20 28.76 -17.76 24.31
N ALA A 21 29.80 -17.38 25.05
CA ALA A 21 29.85 -17.53 26.50
C ALA A 21 28.77 -16.70 27.22
N GLU A 22 28.46 -15.51 26.70
CA GLU A 22 27.40 -14.64 27.22
C GLU A 22 26.00 -15.19 26.90
N HIS A 23 25.76 -15.52 25.62
CA HIS A 23 24.40 -15.83 25.17
C HIS A 23 24.01 -17.30 25.32
N ARG A 24 25.00 -18.20 25.42
CA ARG A 24 24.86 -19.66 25.58
C ARG A 24 23.70 -20.27 24.76
N PRO A 25 23.65 -20.08 23.43
CA PRO A 25 22.55 -20.58 22.60
C PRO A 25 22.54 -22.11 22.57
N GLU A 26 21.38 -22.72 22.37
CA GLU A 26 21.27 -24.18 22.26
C GLU A 26 21.84 -24.70 20.93
N ARG A 27 21.82 -23.88 19.87
CA ARG A 27 22.29 -24.27 18.54
C ARG A 27 23.16 -23.18 17.91
N LEU A 28 24.24 -23.60 17.27
CA LEU A 28 25.18 -22.73 16.57
C LEU A 28 25.19 -23.04 15.07
N ILE A 29 25.15 -22.00 14.24
CA ILE A 29 25.26 -22.08 12.78
C ILE A 29 26.42 -21.16 12.37
N PHE A 30 27.56 -21.75 12.02
CA PHE A 30 28.73 -21.00 11.60
C PHE A 30 28.69 -20.69 10.10
N PHE A 31 29.05 -19.47 9.76
CA PHE A 31 29.31 -19.02 8.40
C PHE A 31 30.81 -18.77 8.26
N ALA A 32 31.52 -19.65 7.55
CA ALA A 32 32.99 -19.67 7.53
C ALA A 32 33.55 -19.72 6.09
N SER A 33 34.84 -19.44 5.92
CA SER A 33 35.60 -19.90 4.76
C SER A 33 36.24 -21.26 5.07
N GLN A 34 36.80 -21.93 4.06
CA GLN A 34 37.58 -23.17 4.29
C GLN A 34 38.70 -22.94 5.33
N GLU A 35 39.39 -21.81 5.22
CA GLU A 35 40.50 -21.43 6.11
C GLU A 35 40.02 -21.13 7.53
N SER A 36 38.96 -20.33 7.70
CA SER A 36 38.49 -19.96 9.03
C SER A 36 37.77 -21.10 9.75
N ASN A 37 37.23 -22.08 9.02
CA ASN A 37 36.61 -23.28 9.61
C ASN A 37 37.61 -24.09 10.47
N ALA A 38 38.90 -24.03 10.19
CA ALA A 38 39.92 -24.67 11.03
C ALA A 38 39.95 -24.11 12.47
N LYS A 39 39.47 -22.88 12.68
CA LYS A 39 39.39 -22.22 13.99
C LYS A 39 38.14 -22.55 14.80
N LEU A 40 37.21 -23.33 14.24
CA LEU A 40 35.96 -23.70 14.89
C LEU A 40 36.19 -24.40 16.25
N GLY A 41 37.14 -25.33 16.29
CA GLY A 41 37.47 -26.06 17.52
C GLY A 41 37.96 -25.13 18.64
N GLU A 42 38.75 -24.12 18.29
CA GLU A 42 39.21 -23.10 19.23
C GLU A 42 38.00 -22.30 19.76
N VAL A 43 37.12 -21.79 18.89
CA VAL A 43 35.93 -21.00 19.29
C VAL A 43 35.02 -21.73 20.27
N LEU A 44 34.91 -23.06 20.16
CA LEU A 44 34.03 -23.87 21.00
C LEU A 44 34.61 -24.22 22.39
N GLN A 45 35.86 -23.84 22.68
CA GLN A 45 36.46 -24.02 24.00
C GLN A 45 35.89 -23.02 25.01
N ILE A 46 34.68 -23.30 25.50
CA ILE A 46 33.95 -22.47 26.46
C ILE A 46 33.55 -23.33 27.65
N GLU A 47 33.98 -22.92 28.85
CA GLU A 47 33.77 -23.69 30.07
C GLU A 47 32.27 -23.83 30.43
N GLY A 48 31.87 -25.06 30.76
CA GLY A 48 30.49 -25.37 31.15
C GLY A 48 29.44 -25.21 30.05
N TYR A 49 29.84 -25.06 28.79
CA TYR A 49 28.93 -24.86 27.67
C TYR A 49 29.03 -25.99 26.65
N LYS A 50 27.87 -26.55 26.27
CA LYS A 50 27.77 -27.58 25.23
C LYS A 50 26.50 -27.37 24.40
N PRO A 51 26.61 -26.91 23.14
CA PRO A 51 25.44 -26.74 22.28
C PRO A 51 24.83 -28.11 21.92
N LEU A 52 23.52 -28.14 21.71
CA LEU A 52 22.79 -29.33 21.24
C LEU A 52 23.16 -29.67 19.80
N LYS A 53 23.43 -28.66 18.97
CA LYS A 53 23.80 -28.84 17.56
C LYS A 53 24.71 -27.73 17.07
N ILE A 54 25.70 -28.12 16.27
CA ILE A 54 26.60 -27.21 15.54
C ILE A 54 26.48 -27.55 14.06
N GLU A 55 26.26 -26.53 13.24
CA GLU A 55 26.22 -26.64 11.79
C GLU A 55 27.14 -25.57 11.19
N THR A 56 27.72 -25.85 10.02
CA THR A 56 28.59 -24.90 9.32
C THR A 56 28.19 -24.79 7.86
N GLU A 57 28.16 -23.56 7.34
CA GLU A 57 28.07 -23.25 5.92
C GLU A 57 29.37 -22.56 5.47
N ILE A 58 29.92 -23.06 4.36
CA ILE A 58 31.18 -22.56 3.81
C ILE A 58 30.90 -21.62 2.63
N ALA A 59 31.56 -20.46 2.63
CA ALA A 59 31.81 -19.68 1.42
C ALA A 59 33.15 -20.11 0.81
N GLU A 60 33.11 -20.65 -0.41
CA GLU A 60 34.31 -21.10 -1.12
C GLU A 60 35.24 -19.93 -1.42
N ASN A 61 34.70 -18.78 -1.85
CA ASN A 61 35.47 -17.55 -2.02
C ASN A 61 35.00 -16.44 -1.05
N PRO A 62 35.74 -16.18 0.05
CA PRO A 62 35.37 -15.18 1.05
C PRO A 62 35.54 -13.73 0.57
N ASN A 63 36.01 -13.51 -0.66
CA ASN A 63 36.14 -12.19 -1.30
C ASN A 63 35.04 -11.90 -2.32
N LEU A 64 34.20 -12.89 -2.67
CA LEU A 64 33.07 -12.69 -3.59
C LEU A 64 31.76 -12.54 -2.83
N LEU A 65 31.22 -11.31 -2.80
CA LEU A 65 30.04 -10.96 -2.02
C LEU A 65 28.83 -11.86 -2.31
N TYR A 66 28.55 -12.15 -3.58
CA TYR A 66 27.39 -12.97 -3.96
C TYR A 66 27.53 -14.43 -3.50
N GLU A 67 28.74 -14.99 -3.48
CA GLU A 67 28.97 -16.34 -2.96
C GLU A 67 28.81 -16.39 -1.45
N CYS A 68 29.42 -15.42 -0.75
CA CYS A 68 29.22 -15.21 0.68
C CYS A 68 27.73 -15.05 1.02
N TYR A 69 26.98 -14.30 0.21
CA TYR A 69 25.53 -14.11 0.40
C TYR A 69 24.77 -15.43 0.26
N LYS A 70 25.05 -16.24 -0.76
CA LYS A 70 24.42 -17.56 -0.93
C LYS A 70 24.70 -18.49 0.26
N ALA A 71 25.91 -18.47 0.80
CA ALA A 71 26.28 -19.26 1.98
C ALA A 71 25.56 -18.75 3.25
N ALA A 72 25.58 -17.44 3.49
CA ALA A 72 24.84 -16.82 4.58
C ALA A 72 23.33 -17.09 4.49
N ARG A 73 22.74 -17.08 3.28
CA ARG A 73 21.34 -17.46 3.05
C ARG A 73 21.04 -18.89 3.49
N ARG A 74 21.94 -19.84 3.25
CA ARG A 74 21.78 -21.21 3.75
C ARG A 74 21.83 -21.28 5.28
N CYS A 75 22.62 -20.44 5.94
CA CYS A 75 22.58 -20.32 7.41
C CYS A 75 21.20 -19.87 7.88
N VAL A 76 20.64 -18.84 7.23
CA VAL A 76 19.30 -18.33 7.52
C VAL A 76 18.24 -19.39 7.29
N ASP A 77 18.28 -20.09 6.16
CA ASP A 77 17.32 -21.15 5.84
C ASP A 77 17.37 -22.30 6.88
N ARG A 78 18.58 -22.64 7.37
CA ARG A 78 18.74 -23.61 8.49
C ARG A 78 18.10 -23.09 9.75
N ALA A 79 18.35 -21.83 10.14
CA ALA A 79 17.77 -21.24 11.33
C ALA A 79 16.24 -21.20 11.27
N SER A 80 15.67 -20.78 10.13
CA SER A 80 14.22 -20.70 9.93
C SER A 80 13.53 -22.06 9.99
N ARG A 81 14.16 -23.14 9.52
CA ARG A 81 13.62 -24.52 9.59
C ARG A 81 13.48 -25.04 11.03
N LEU A 82 14.08 -24.37 12.01
CA LEU A 82 13.99 -24.78 13.41
C LEU A 82 12.65 -24.40 14.07
N GLY A 83 11.85 -23.54 13.43
CA GLY A 83 10.56 -23.10 13.96
C GLY A 83 10.66 -22.32 15.28
N VAL A 84 11.84 -21.79 15.60
CA VAL A 84 12.01 -20.87 16.73
C VAL A 84 11.55 -19.47 16.33
N PRO A 85 11.02 -18.65 17.26
CA PRO A 85 10.71 -17.27 16.96
C PRO A 85 11.95 -16.53 16.45
N ASP A 86 11.80 -15.67 15.44
CA ASP A 86 12.88 -14.87 14.88
C ASP A 86 13.67 -14.10 15.97
N ASN A 87 12.96 -13.51 16.95
CA ASN A 87 13.57 -12.78 18.06
C ASN A 87 14.47 -13.67 18.95
N ASP A 88 14.34 -15.01 18.89
CA ASP A 88 15.20 -15.95 19.61
C ASP A 88 16.46 -16.34 18.81
N ILE A 89 16.62 -15.83 17.58
CA ILE A 89 17.80 -16.02 16.72
C ILE A 89 18.72 -14.81 16.85
N LEU A 90 20.01 -15.04 17.13
CA LEU A 90 21.03 -14.01 17.22
C LEU A 90 22.03 -14.15 16.06
N VAL A 91 22.31 -13.04 15.38
CA VAL A 91 23.29 -12.95 14.29
C VAL A 91 24.51 -12.21 14.82
N ASP A 92 25.64 -12.90 14.90
CA ASP A 92 26.93 -12.33 15.21
C ASP A 92 27.76 -12.18 13.93
N TYR A 93 27.99 -10.94 13.52
CA TYR A 93 28.72 -10.63 12.29
C TYR A 93 30.16 -10.17 12.55
N THR A 94 30.68 -10.45 13.76
CA THR A 94 31.99 -9.98 14.23
C THR A 94 33.15 -10.58 13.44
N GLY A 95 33.10 -11.89 13.21
CA GLY A 95 34.19 -12.62 12.55
C GLY A 95 34.04 -12.64 11.03
N GLY A 96 35.08 -13.13 10.36
CA GLY A 96 35.13 -13.26 8.90
C GLY A 96 35.73 -12.03 8.21
N THR A 97 35.78 -12.07 6.88
CA THR A 97 36.17 -10.90 6.09
C THR A 97 35.07 -9.85 6.13
N LYS A 98 35.39 -8.59 5.77
CA LYS A 98 34.37 -7.54 5.60
C LYS A 98 33.26 -7.96 4.63
N VAL A 99 33.61 -8.73 3.60
CA VAL A 99 32.67 -9.26 2.60
C VAL A 99 31.75 -10.30 3.21
N MET A 100 32.26 -11.18 4.07
CA MET A 100 31.44 -12.15 4.81
C MET A 100 30.47 -11.45 5.78
N SER A 101 30.96 -10.53 6.61
CA SER A 101 30.09 -9.78 7.54
C SER A 101 29.00 -9.02 6.78
N ALA A 102 29.34 -8.36 5.67
CA ALA A 102 28.37 -7.67 4.82
C ALA A 102 27.34 -8.65 4.21
N ALA A 103 27.78 -9.80 3.70
CA ALA A 103 26.88 -10.83 3.17
C ALA A 103 25.90 -11.37 4.22
N LEU A 104 26.37 -11.58 5.46
CA LEU A 104 25.53 -12.06 6.56
C LEU A 104 24.47 -11.02 6.94
N LEU A 105 24.86 -9.75 7.06
CA LEU A 105 23.92 -8.64 7.29
C LEU A 105 22.87 -8.56 6.16
N LEU A 106 23.30 -8.65 4.90
CA LEU A 106 22.38 -8.63 3.74
C LEU A 106 21.44 -9.85 3.73
N ALA A 107 21.92 -11.04 4.06
CA ALA A 107 21.12 -12.27 4.07
C ALA A 107 20.04 -12.27 5.17
N THR A 108 20.29 -11.54 6.25
CA THR A 108 19.44 -11.48 7.46
C THR A 108 18.55 -10.23 7.51
N ALA A 109 18.70 -9.30 6.57
CA ALA A 109 18.02 -8.01 6.55
C ALA A 109 16.50 -8.06 6.70
N GLY A 110 15.85 -9.06 6.10
CA GLY A 110 14.40 -9.22 6.14
C GLY A 110 13.84 -9.86 7.41
N TYR A 111 14.67 -10.36 8.34
CA TYR A 111 14.22 -11.20 9.46
C TYR A 111 14.20 -10.43 10.78
N ALA A 112 13.36 -10.84 11.73
CA ALA A 112 13.27 -10.19 13.04
C ALA A 112 14.30 -10.76 14.02
N PHE A 113 15.52 -11.03 13.54
CA PHE A 113 16.58 -11.60 14.37
C PHE A 113 17.05 -10.58 15.41
N SER A 114 18.06 -10.92 16.18
CA SER A 114 18.84 -9.93 16.93
C SER A 114 20.24 -9.91 16.38
N PHE A 115 20.97 -8.82 16.61
CA PHE A 115 22.32 -8.67 16.11
C PHE A 115 23.29 -8.42 17.25
N ASN A 116 24.51 -8.93 17.08
CA ASN A 116 25.62 -8.67 17.97
C ASN A 116 26.88 -8.37 17.16
N TYR A 117 27.69 -7.47 17.71
CA TYR A 117 29.04 -7.19 17.24
C TYR A 117 29.96 -7.05 18.45
N VAL A 118 31.08 -7.78 18.44
CA VAL A 118 32.09 -7.73 19.48
C VAL A 118 33.28 -6.91 18.97
N GLY A 119 33.37 -5.67 19.44
CA GLY A 119 34.52 -4.79 19.22
C GLY A 119 35.47 -4.83 20.43
N GLY A 120 36.23 -3.76 20.63
CA GLY A 120 37.08 -3.58 21.79
C GLY A 120 37.87 -2.28 21.71
N ASP A 121 38.19 -1.71 22.87
CA ASP A 121 38.80 -0.38 22.98
C ASP A 121 40.30 -0.39 22.69
N ILE A 122 40.95 -1.55 22.83
CA ILE A 122 42.37 -1.73 22.55
C ILE A 122 42.52 -2.66 21.35
N ARG A 123 43.18 -2.15 20.32
CA ARG A 123 43.50 -2.91 19.11
C ARG A 123 45.01 -2.97 18.91
N SER A 124 45.48 -4.07 18.33
CA SER A 124 46.85 -4.21 17.83
C SER A 124 47.16 -3.13 16.77
N LYS A 125 48.43 -2.94 16.41
CA LYS A 125 48.88 -1.94 15.41
C LYS A 125 48.34 -0.54 15.68
N ASP A 126 48.60 -0.01 16.89
CA ASP A 126 48.23 1.36 17.29
C ASP A 126 46.76 1.72 17.03
N GLY A 127 45.84 0.78 17.27
CA GLY A 127 44.40 1.01 17.09
C GLY A 127 43.82 0.51 15.75
N LEU A 128 44.65 0.13 14.77
CA LEU A 128 44.22 -0.21 13.41
C LEU A 128 44.10 -1.72 13.13
N GLY A 129 44.62 -2.56 14.02
CA GLY A 129 44.61 -4.01 13.91
C GLY A 129 43.40 -4.68 14.56
N VAL A 130 43.54 -5.98 14.85
CA VAL A 130 42.53 -6.77 15.57
C VAL A 130 42.44 -6.34 17.04
N VAL A 131 41.26 -6.53 17.64
CA VAL A 131 41.04 -6.32 19.08
C VAL A 131 42.01 -7.19 19.88
N GLN A 132 42.63 -6.62 20.91
CA GLN A 132 43.52 -7.37 21.80
C GLN A 132 42.72 -8.25 22.75
N ASN A 133 43.19 -9.48 22.96
CA ASN A 133 42.54 -10.47 23.80
C ASN A 133 42.27 -9.92 25.21
N GLY A 134 41.03 -10.03 25.68
CA GLY A 134 40.60 -9.55 27.01
C GLY A 134 40.01 -8.14 27.03
N TYR A 135 40.10 -7.38 25.93
CA TYR A 135 39.54 -6.02 25.80
C TYR A 135 38.27 -5.95 24.97
N GLU A 136 37.65 -7.10 24.69
CA GLU A 136 36.46 -7.17 23.86
C GLU A 136 35.26 -6.48 24.54
N LYS A 137 34.39 -5.84 23.77
CA LYS A 137 33.14 -5.23 24.25
C LYS A 137 32.01 -5.55 23.27
N MET A 138 30.83 -5.83 23.81
CA MET A 138 29.63 -6.06 23.00
C MET A 138 28.98 -4.73 22.68
N TYR A 139 28.60 -4.56 21.41
CA TYR A 139 27.85 -3.40 20.94
C TYR A 139 26.48 -3.88 20.44
N ALA A 140 25.53 -4.00 21.36
CA ALA A 140 24.14 -4.35 21.04
C ALA A 140 23.45 -3.25 20.19
N ASP A 141 23.91 -2.00 20.30
CA ASP A 141 23.37 -0.84 19.59
C ASP A 141 23.78 -0.76 18.11
N MET A 142 24.74 -1.58 17.65
CA MET A 142 25.14 -1.64 16.23
C MET A 142 24.19 -2.48 15.38
N ASN A 143 22.91 -2.35 15.67
CA ASN A 143 21.88 -3.09 14.98
C ASN A 143 21.56 -2.42 13.63
N PRO A 144 21.65 -3.14 12.49
CA PRO A 144 21.30 -2.60 11.17
C PRO A 144 19.81 -2.22 11.02
N TRP A 145 18.97 -2.41 12.03
CA TRP A 145 17.53 -2.10 11.98
C TRP A 145 17.19 -0.72 11.45
N ALA A 146 17.94 0.32 11.82
CA ALA A 146 17.66 1.66 11.34
C ALA A 146 17.72 1.73 9.80
N ALA A 147 18.67 1.02 9.18
CA ALA A 147 18.79 0.95 7.73
C ALA A 147 17.64 0.14 7.08
N PHE A 148 17.17 -0.91 7.74
CA PHE A 148 16.02 -1.68 7.24
C PHE A 148 14.70 -0.94 7.39
N ALA A 149 14.51 -0.22 8.51
CA ALA A 149 13.35 0.64 8.72
C ALA A 149 13.24 1.74 7.65
N GLU A 150 14.38 2.29 7.19
CA GLU A 150 14.44 3.21 6.05
C GLU A 150 14.01 2.54 4.74
N GLU A 151 14.38 1.28 4.52
CA GLU A 151 13.92 0.54 3.34
C GLU A 151 12.41 0.28 3.36
N GLU A 152 11.86 -0.13 4.50
CA GLU A 152 10.41 -0.28 4.67
C GLU A 152 9.68 1.05 4.42
N ARG A 153 10.23 2.16 4.94
CA ARG A 153 9.71 3.51 4.67
C ARG A 153 9.68 3.81 3.17
N ARG A 154 10.76 3.53 2.43
CA ARG A 154 10.83 3.73 0.98
C ARG A 154 9.80 2.88 0.22
N GLN A 155 9.60 1.62 0.63
CA GLN A 155 8.60 0.75 0.03
C GLN A 155 7.18 1.25 0.29
N ILE A 156 6.87 1.69 1.51
CA ILE A 156 5.59 2.29 1.87
C ILE A 156 5.31 3.53 1.02
N VAL A 157 6.26 4.46 0.90
CA VAL A 157 6.12 5.66 0.05
C VAL A 157 5.85 5.27 -1.40
N THR A 158 6.62 4.31 -1.93
CA THR A 158 6.45 3.82 -3.31
C THR A 158 5.05 3.25 -3.54
N LEU A 159 4.57 2.39 -2.64
CA LEU A 159 3.26 1.76 -2.74
C LEU A 159 2.12 2.78 -2.54
N PHE A 160 2.26 3.69 -1.59
CA PHE A 160 1.28 4.76 -1.36
C PHE A 160 1.15 5.66 -2.58
N ASN A 161 2.27 6.10 -3.15
CA ASN A 161 2.29 6.98 -4.33
C ASN A 161 1.78 6.28 -5.60
N ALA A 162 1.78 4.93 -5.60
CA ALA A 162 1.16 4.10 -6.61
C ALA A 162 -0.28 3.66 -6.26
N ARG A 163 -0.91 4.28 -5.25
CA ARG A 163 -2.27 3.96 -4.74
C ARG A 163 -2.47 2.50 -4.33
N ARG A 164 -1.39 1.78 -3.99
CA ARG A 164 -1.40 0.42 -3.45
C ARG A 164 -1.53 0.45 -1.92
N PHE A 165 -2.56 1.16 -1.45
CA PHE A 165 -2.76 1.43 -0.02
C PHE A 165 -2.90 0.15 0.82
N SER A 166 -3.58 -0.88 0.32
CA SER A 166 -3.68 -2.16 1.01
C SER A 166 -2.31 -2.82 1.22
N SER A 167 -1.43 -2.78 0.22
CA SER A 167 -0.06 -3.29 0.32
C SER A 167 0.79 -2.46 1.29
N ALA A 168 0.65 -1.13 1.27
CA ALA A 168 1.32 -0.27 2.24
C ALA A 168 0.89 -0.59 3.69
N ILE A 169 -0.41 -0.81 3.92
CA ILE A 169 -0.95 -1.23 5.22
C ILE A 169 -0.40 -2.60 5.64
N GLN A 170 -0.28 -3.55 4.72
CA GLN A 170 0.30 -4.87 5.02
C GLN A 170 1.76 -4.76 5.49
N ILE A 171 2.59 -3.92 4.85
CA ILE A 171 3.96 -3.69 5.31
C ILE A 171 3.95 -3.10 6.73
N LEU A 172 3.12 -2.08 6.96
CA LEU A 172 2.96 -1.46 8.28
C LEU A 172 2.54 -2.48 9.35
N ASP A 173 1.71 -3.48 9.01
CA ASP A 173 1.25 -4.55 9.92
C ASP A 173 2.31 -5.62 10.20
N LEU A 174 3.15 -5.91 9.21
CA LEU A 174 4.25 -6.86 9.34
C LEU A 174 5.42 -6.29 10.14
N CYS A 175 5.52 -4.96 10.22
CA CYS A 175 6.52 -4.29 11.02
C CYS A 175 6.24 -4.41 12.53
N LYS A 176 6.67 -5.53 13.13
CA LYS A 176 6.53 -5.83 14.56
C LYS A 176 7.75 -5.44 15.41
N ARG A 177 8.70 -4.72 14.82
CA ARG A 177 10.02 -4.42 15.42
C ARG A 177 10.03 -3.01 16.01
N GLU A 178 10.96 -2.77 16.92
CA GLU A 178 11.24 -1.42 17.41
C GLU A 178 11.83 -0.57 16.28
N LEU A 179 11.19 0.56 16.00
CA LEU A 179 11.55 1.45 14.91
C LEU A 179 12.27 2.69 15.46
N PRO A 180 13.21 3.28 14.68
CA PRO A 180 13.70 4.62 14.99
C PRO A 180 12.53 5.59 15.18
N ALA A 181 12.64 6.47 16.18
CA ALA A 181 11.53 7.32 16.62
C ALA A 181 10.84 8.09 15.48
N GLN A 182 11.64 8.65 14.57
CA GLN A 182 11.13 9.38 13.39
C GLN A 182 10.36 8.49 12.43
N ILE A 183 10.88 7.28 12.13
CA ILE A 183 10.22 6.33 11.22
C ILE A 183 8.94 5.78 11.86
N ASN A 184 8.97 5.52 13.17
CA ASN A 184 7.78 5.13 13.91
C ASN A 184 6.69 6.21 13.82
N ALA A 185 7.04 7.47 14.06
CA ALA A 185 6.12 8.60 13.93
C ALA A 185 5.58 8.74 12.49
N PHE A 186 6.43 8.52 11.49
CA PHE A 186 6.02 8.46 10.08
C PHE A 186 4.98 7.34 9.83
N PHE A 187 5.23 6.11 10.30
CA PHE A 187 4.28 4.99 10.15
C PHE A 187 2.95 5.26 10.84
N GLN A 188 2.97 5.96 11.98
CA GLN A 188 1.76 6.30 12.72
C GLN A 188 0.82 7.21 11.92
N PHE A 189 1.33 8.22 11.20
CA PHE A 189 0.46 9.09 10.39
C PHE A 189 0.12 8.47 9.03
N VAL A 190 1.04 7.71 8.42
CA VAL A 190 0.78 7.09 7.10
C VAL A 190 -0.32 6.05 7.17
N ARG A 191 -0.37 5.25 8.25
CA ARG A 191 -1.39 4.20 8.42
C ARG A 191 -2.84 4.71 8.26
N PRO A 192 -3.31 5.72 9.00
CA PRO A 192 -4.65 6.27 8.80
C PRO A 192 -4.80 6.97 7.45
N LEU A 193 -3.77 7.61 6.89
CA LEU A 193 -3.86 8.18 5.53
C LEU A 193 -4.12 7.09 4.48
N ALA A 194 -3.36 5.99 4.53
CA ALA A 194 -3.52 4.86 3.60
C ALA A 194 -4.91 4.21 3.74
N ASN A 195 -5.40 4.05 4.97
CA ASN A 195 -6.77 3.59 5.20
C ASN A 195 -7.81 4.56 4.65
N GLY A 196 -7.61 5.87 4.85
CA GLY A 196 -8.52 6.91 4.38
C GLY A 196 -8.69 6.89 2.86
N PHE A 197 -7.57 6.88 2.12
CA PHE A 197 -7.60 6.80 0.66
C PHE A 197 -8.09 5.45 0.14
N LEU A 198 -7.82 4.34 0.84
CA LEU A 198 -8.39 3.03 0.50
C LEU A 198 -9.92 3.02 0.64
N PHE A 199 -10.46 3.56 1.74
CA PHE A 199 -11.90 3.67 1.91
C PHE A 199 -12.54 4.61 0.89
N TRP A 200 -11.85 5.69 0.54
CA TRP A 200 -12.31 6.59 -0.52
C TRP A 200 -12.41 5.87 -1.87
N GLU A 201 -11.41 5.07 -2.24
CA GLU A 201 -11.48 4.25 -3.46
C GLU A 201 -12.65 3.26 -3.51
N GLN A 202 -13.23 2.96 -2.35
CA GLN A 202 -14.38 2.07 -2.17
C GLN A 202 -15.70 2.83 -1.97
N PHE A 203 -15.70 4.15 -2.16
CA PHE A 203 -16.84 5.06 -1.90
C PHE A 203 -17.35 5.03 -0.44
N ARG A 204 -16.52 4.58 0.50
CA ARG A 204 -16.76 4.60 1.95
C ARG A 204 -16.36 5.97 2.52
N HIS A 205 -17.06 7.01 2.07
CA HIS A 205 -16.68 8.42 2.27
C HIS A 205 -16.61 8.83 3.75
N LYS A 206 -17.46 8.25 4.61
CA LYS A 206 -17.46 8.56 6.05
C LYS A 206 -16.20 8.02 6.71
N GLU A 207 -15.90 6.74 6.50
CA GLU A 207 -14.70 6.11 7.04
C GLU A 207 -13.42 6.73 6.47
N ALA A 208 -13.45 7.12 5.19
CA ALA A 208 -12.37 7.87 4.56
C ALA A 208 -12.11 9.19 5.30
N LEU A 209 -13.16 9.98 5.56
CA LEU A 209 -13.06 11.28 6.23
C LEU A 209 -12.50 11.14 7.65
N ASP A 210 -13.02 10.18 8.42
CA ASP A 210 -12.58 9.94 9.80
C ASP A 210 -11.08 9.54 9.84
N CYS A 211 -10.65 8.68 8.91
CA CYS A 211 -9.25 8.27 8.80
C CYS A 211 -8.34 9.42 8.35
N LEU A 212 -8.73 10.21 7.34
CA LEU A 212 -7.92 11.33 6.88
C LEU A 212 -7.77 12.41 7.95
N LYS A 213 -8.84 12.75 8.68
CA LYS A 213 -8.74 13.70 9.82
C LYS A 213 -7.75 13.21 10.88
N LYS A 214 -7.81 11.92 11.23
CA LYS A 214 -6.86 11.31 12.16
C LYS A 214 -5.42 11.37 11.62
N GLY A 215 -5.23 11.05 10.34
CA GLY A 215 -3.92 11.10 9.69
C GLY A 215 -3.34 12.50 9.66
N THR A 216 -4.12 13.51 9.27
CA THR A 216 -3.70 14.92 9.27
C THR A 216 -3.28 15.41 10.65
N ALA A 217 -4.01 15.05 11.71
CA ALA A 217 -3.61 15.40 13.08
C ALA A 217 -2.27 14.77 13.49
N LEU A 218 -1.97 13.57 13.00
CA LEU A 218 -0.69 12.90 13.25
C LEU A 218 0.44 13.46 12.38
N VAL A 219 0.14 13.97 11.18
CA VAL A 219 1.10 14.75 10.38
C VAL A 219 1.47 16.05 11.10
N ASP A 220 0.47 16.77 11.64
CA ASP A 220 0.70 17.97 12.43
C ASP A 220 1.59 17.67 13.67
N GLU A 221 1.37 16.54 14.35
CA GLU A 221 2.22 16.11 15.46
C GLU A 221 3.64 15.75 15.00
N TYR A 222 3.79 15.01 13.90
CA TYR A 222 5.09 14.68 13.32
C TYR A 222 5.91 15.95 13.01
N LEU A 223 5.28 16.96 12.39
CA LEU A 223 5.92 18.21 11.97
C LEU A 223 6.39 19.09 13.14
N LYS A 224 5.86 18.90 14.36
CA LYS A 224 6.37 19.58 15.57
C LYS A 224 7.75 19.08 15.98
N HIS A 225 8.03 17.79 15.75
CA HIS A 225 9.28 17.14 16.14
C HIS A 225 10.26 17.02 14.98
N TYR A 226 9.76 16.91 13.75
CA TYR A 226 10.54 16.67 12.54
C TYR A 226 10.07 17.61 11.42
N ALA A 227 10.71 18.78 11.33
CA ALA A 227 10.41 19.75 10.28
C ALA A 227 10.77 19.21 8.89
N ASP A 228 9.79 19.17 7.99
CA ASP A 228 9.94 18.67 6.63
C ASP A 228 8.97 19.41 5.69
N ASP A 229 9.49 20.12 4.69
CA ASP A 229 8.68 20.94 3.78
C ASP A 229 7.76 20.09 2.89
N HIS A 230 8.18 18.87 2.56
CA HIS A 230 7.37 17.96 1.75
C HIS A 230 6.11 17.51 2.51
N TYR A 231 6.24 17.20 3.80
CA TYR A 231 5.09 16.84 4.63
C TYR A 231 4.23 18.04 5.04
N ARG A 232 4.79 19.27 5.07
CA ARG A 232 3.98 20.50 5.18
C ARG A 232 3.06 20.65 3.97
N GLN A 233 3.58 20.47 2.75
CA GLN A 233 2.77 20.53 1.54
C GLN A 233 1.72 19.40 1.50
N LEU A 234 2.09 18.18 1.91
CA LEU A 234 1.14 17.07 2.06
C LEU A 234 -0.01 17.46 2.98
N ARG A 235 0.30 18.06 4.14
CA ARG A 235 -0.69 18.49 5.13
C ARG A 235 -1.67 19.52 4.56
N GLU A 236 -1.18 20.50 3.80
CA GLU A 236 -2.02 21.48 3.13
C GLU A 236 -2.95 20.81 2.12
N ASN A 237 -2.40 19.96 1.24
CA ASN A 237 -3.19 19.23 0.24
C ASN A 237 -4.25 18.31 0.87
N LEU A 238 -3.97 17.72 2.05
CA LEU A 238 -4.92 16.89 2.77
C LEU A 238 -6.16 17.66 3.25
N GLN A 239 -6.04 18.98 3.48
CA GLN A 239 -7.16 19.79 3.92
C GLN A 239 -8.23 19.88 2.82
N ASP A 240 -7.82 20.13 1.57
CA ASP A 240 -8.74 20.18 0.41
C ASP A 240 -9.52 18.86 0.25
N HIS A 241 -8.84 17.75 0.51
CA HIS A 241 -9.40 16.40 0.44
C HIS A 241 -10.42 16.13 1.56
N ILE A 242 -10.11 16.56 2.79
CA ILE A 242 -11.01 16.48 3.94
C ILE A 242 -12.26 17.35 3.71
N ASP A 243 -12.08 18.54 3.16
CA ASP A 243 -13.16 19.46 2.86
C ASP A 243 -14.08 18.90 1.78
N TYR A 244 -13.50 18.32 0.71
CA TYR A 244 -14.26 17.67 -0.35
C TYR A 244 -15.09 16.48 0.15
N LEU A 245 -14.51 15.59 0.97
CA LEU A 245 -15.25 14.48 1.58
C LEU A 245 -16.36 14.97 2.52
N SER A 246 -16.10 16.02 3.30
CA SER A 246 -17.10 16.65 4.16
C SER A 246 -18.25 17.21 3.34
N ASP A 247 -17.93 17.83 2.20
CA ASP A 247 -18.90 18.36 1.23
C ASP A 247 -19.74 17.26 0.60
N ILE A 248 -19.15 16.11 0.24
CA ILE A 248 -19.90 14.94 -0.24
C ILE A 248 -20.95 14.54 0.79
N LEU A 249 -20.54 14.32 2.04
CA LEU A 249 -21.44 13.85 3.09
C LEU A 249 -22.53 14.89 3.40
N LYS A 250 -22.19 16.18 3.40
CA LYS A 250 -23.15 17.25 3.63
C LYS A 250 -24.18 17.36 2.50
N LYS A 251 -23.73 17.47 1.25
CA LYS A 251 -24.61 17.66 0.07
C LYS A 251 -25.51 16.46 -0.20
N THR A 252 -25.04 15.26 0.12
CA THR A 252 -25.80 14.02 -0.07
C THR A 252 -26.59 13.59 1.15
N SER A 253 -26.53 14.36 2.26
CA SER A 253 -27.11 13.99 3.56
C SER A 253 -26.68 12.58 4.02
N GLY A 254 -25.39 12.28 3.92
CA GLY A 254 -24.84 10.96 4.23
C GLY A 254 -25.22 9.90 3.19
N LEU A 255 -25.12 10.24 1.90
CA LEU A 255 -25.42 9.39 0.76
C LEU A 255 -26.90 8.95 0.64
N GLN A 256 -27.82 9.66 1.30
CA GLN A 256 -29.26 9.42 1.16
C GLN A 256 -29.84 10.08 -0.11
N ASN A 257 -29.21 11.15 -0.58
CA ASN A 257 -29.65 11.91 -1.75
C ASN A 257 -28.57 11.94 -2.83
N PHE A 258 -29.00 12.00 -4.09
CA PHE A 258 -28.09 12.23 -5.20
C PHE A 258 -27.74 13.72 -5.32
N ASP A 259 -26.45 14.00 -5.50
CA ASP A 259 -25.94 15.35 -5.76
C ASP A 259 -24.86 15.30 -6.85
N SER A 260 -24.66 16.41 -7.56
CA SER A 260 -23.69 16.49 -8.66
C SER A 260 -22.25 16.26 -8.20
N ILE A 261 -21.95 16.46 -6.91
CA ILE A 261 -20.63 16.12 -6.35
C ILE A 261 -20.28 14.64 -6.52
N LEU A 262 -21.27 13.73 -6.50
CA LEU A 262 -21.05 12.30 -6.71
C LEU A 262 -20.69 11.96 -8.16
N VAL A 263 -21.16 12.75 -9.13
CA VAL A 263 -20.75 12.63 -10.53
C VAL A 263 -19.27 12.96 -10.66
N LYS A 264 -18.83 14.05 -10.00
CA LYS A 264 -17.41 14.42 -9.95
C LYS A 264 -16.56 13.34 -9.28
N GLU A 265 -17.04 12.78 -8.18
CA GLU A 265 -16.35 11.70 -7.47
C GLU A 265 -16.16 10.45 -8.34
N LEU A 266 -17.22 9.99 -9.01
CA LEU A 266 -17.15 8.84 -9.91
C LEU A 266 -16.14 9.03 -11.04
N ILE A 267 -16.07 10.24 -11.60
CA ILE A 267 -15.13 10.57 -12.69
C ILE A 267 -13.70 10.61 -12.19
N ASN A 268 -13.42 11.27 -11.06
CA ASN A 268 -12.07 11.27 -10.47
C ASN A 268 -11.63 9.85 -10.09
N ASN A 269 -12.53 9.05 -9.52
CA ASN A 269 -12.24 7.64 -9.22
C ASN A 269 -11.95 6.84 -10.50
N ALA A 270 -12.74 7.02 -11.55
CA ALA A 270 -12.51 6.36 -12.84
C ALA A 270 -11.15 6.71 -13.45
N ARG A 271 -10.75 7.98 -13.40
CA ARG A 271 -9.42 8.41 -13.86
C ARG A 271 -8.29 7.67 -13.14
N ARG A 272 -8.37 7.53 -11.82
CA ARG A 272 -7.38 6.77 -11.04
C ARG A 272 -7.36 5.29 -11.43
N ARG A 273 -8.52 4.69 -11.76
CA ARG A 273 -8.60 3.32 -12.31
C ARG A 273 -7.96 3.22 -13.69
N MET A 274 -8.09 4.22 -14.56
CA MET A 274 -7.44 4.24 -15.87
C MET A 274 -5.92 4.33 -15.76
N GLU A 275 -5.41 5.19 -14.88
CA GLU A 275 -3.97 5.30 -14.60
C GLU A 275 -3.40 3.98 -14.05
N ASP A 276 -4.22 3.21 -13.31
CA ASP A 276 -3.91 1.85 -12.85
C ASP A 276 -4.08 0.77 -13.93
N LYS A 277 -4.38 1.13 -15.19
CA LYS A 277 -4.68 0.24 -16.33
C LYS A 277 -5.88 -0.68 -16.11
N ARG A 278 -6.84 -0.27 -15.27
CA ARG A 278 -8.09 -0.99 -14.98
C ARG A 278 -9.24 -0.36 -15.77
N PHE A 279 -9.24 -0.61 -17.08
CA PHE A 279 -10.14 0.08 -18.02
C PHE A 279 -11.61 -0.32 -17.90
N ASP A 280 -11.92 -1.60 -17.68
CA ASP A 280 -13.30 -2.05 -17.46
C ASP A 280 -13.90 -1.42 -16.19
N ASP A 281 -13.12 -1.37 -15.11
CA ASP A 281 -13.49 -0.69 -13.86
C ASP A 281 -13.77 0.80 -14.07
N ALA A 282 -12.93 1.48 -14.85
CA ALA A 282 -13.09 2.89 -15.17
C ALA A 282 -14.35 3.13 -16.01
N ALA A 283 -14.56 2.33 -17.06
CA ALA A 283 -15.72 2.45 -17.95
C ALA A 283 -17.04 2.28 -17.17
N ALA A 284 -17.11 1.32 -16.24
CA ALA A 284 -18.28 1.13 -15.39
C ALA A 284 -18.59 2.37 -14.52
N ARG A 285 -17.56 3.00 -13.95
CA ARG A 285 -17.69 4.21 -13.12
C ARG A 285 -18.11 5.44 -13.94
N ILE A 286 -17.54 5.61 -15.12
CA ILE A 286 -17.89 6.72 -16.02
C ILE A 286 -19.33 6.56 -16.50
N TYR A 287 -19.75 5.34 -16.84
CA TYR A 287 -21.14 5.07 -17.21
C TYR A 287 -22.10 5.36 -16.05
N ARG A 288 -21.75 4.95 -14.82
CA ARG A 288 -22.53 5.29 -13.63
C ARG A 288 -22.63 6.80 -13.43
N ALA A 289 -21.58 7.56 -13.72
CA ALA A 289 -21.59 9.03 -13.63
C ALA A 289 -22.59 9.65 -14.62
N LEU A 290 -22.65 9.15 -15.86
CA LEU A 290 -23.64 9.57 -16.86
C LEU A 290 -25.07 9.26 -16.40
N GLU A 291 -25.32 8.06 -15.88
CA GLU A 291 -26.63 7.68 -15.36
C GLU A 291 -27.04 8.56 -14.17
N LEU A 292 -26.13 8.76 -13.22
CA LEU A 292 -26.37 9.56 -12.02
C LEU A 292 -26.67 11.01 -12.37
N TYR A 293 -25.97 11.58 -13.35
CA TYR A 293 -26.27 12.93 -13.85
C TYR A 293 -27.71 13.01 -14.39
N GLY A 294 -28.13 12.05 -15.21
CA GLY A 294 -29.50 11.97 -15.71
C GLY A 294 -30.53 11.86 -14.57
N GLN A 295 -30.26 11.03 -13.55
CA GLN A 295 -31.11 10.87 -12.37
C GLN A 295 -31.27 12.18 -11.60
N ILE A 296 -30.16 12.90 -11.35
CA ILE A 296 -30.17 14.20 -10.64
C ILE A 296 -31.00 15.22 -11.42
N CYS A 297 -30.77 15.34 -12.74
CA CYS A 297 -31.54 16.27 -13.58
C CYS A 297 -33.03 15.92 -13.59
N PHE A 298 -33.36 14.63 -13.73
CA PHE A 298 -34.73 14.14 -13.75
C PHE A 298 -35.44 14.44 -12.43
N GLU A 299 -34.83 14.09 -11.30
CA GLU A 299 -35.42 14.31 -9.99
C GLU A 299 -35.66 15.79 -9.71
N LYS A 300 -34.69 16.66 -10.03
CA LYS A 300 -34.84 18.12 -9.88
C LYS A 300 -35.94 18.70 -10.77
N LYS A 301 -36.09 18.21 -12.00
CA LYS A 301 -37.06 18.75 -12.97
C LYS A 301 -38.48 18.21 -12.79
N ILE A 302 -38.62 16.92 -12.47
CA ILE A 302 -39.92 16.20 -12.41
C ILE A 302 -40.45 16.11 -10.97
N GLY A 303 -39.57 16.20 -9.98
CA GLY A 303 -39.90 16.13 -8.55
C GLY A 303 -40.12 14.71 -8.04
N CYS A 304 -39.52 13.70 -8.69
CA CYS A 304 -39.49 12.31 -8.21
C CYS A 304 -38.29 11.55 -8.80
N SER A 305 -37.87 10.48 -8.13
CA SER A 305 -36.85 9.55 -8.66
C SER A 305 -37.30 8.91 -9.97
N ASN A 306 -36.35 8.63 -10.87
CA ASN A 306 -36.59 7.99 -12.16
C ASN A 306 -36.92 6.49 -12.06
N ASP A 307 -36.84 5.89 -10.88
CA ASP A 307 -37.17 4.48 -10.63
C ASP A 307 -38.55 4.25 -10.01
N LYS A 308 -39.26 5.33 -9.64
CA LYS A 308 -40.59 5.30 -9.01
C LYS A 308 -41.48 6.41 -9.59
N VAL A 309 -41.67 6.38 -10.91
CA VAL A 309 -42.39 7.43 -11.65
C VAL A 309 -43.85 7.03 -11.86
N LYS A 310 -44.79 7.88 -11.43
CA LYS A 310 -46.21 7.70 -11.75
C LYS A 310 -46.52 8.11 -13.20
N PRO A 311 -47.48 7.47 -13.89
CA PRO A 311 -47.90 7.84 -15.25
C PRO A 311 -48.24 9.32 -15.44
N ALA A 312 -48.86 9.94 -14.44
CA ALA A 312 -49.23 11.36 -14.46
C ALA A 312 -48.02 12.32 -14.52
N LYS A 313 -46.83 11.88 -14.11
CA LYS A 313 -45.60 12.67 -14.15
C LYS A 313 -44.89 12.64 -15.52
N ILE A 314 -45.29 11.73 -16.41
CA ILE A 314 -44.76 11.65 -17.77
C ILE A 314 -45.50 12.66 -18.67
N PRO A 315 -44.79 13.39 -19.56
CA PRO A 315 -45.40 14.25 -20.57
C PRO A 315 -46.47 13.52 -21.38
N GLN A 316 -47.54 14.24 -21.76
CA GLN A 316 -48.74 13.63 -22.33
C GLN A 316 -48.44 12.86 -23.62
N GLU A 317 -47.59 13.43 -24.46
CA GLU A 317 -47.12 12.89 -25.74
C GLU A 317 -46.31 11.59 -25.61
N LEU A 318 -45.73 11.31 -24.44
CA LEU A 318 -44.95 10.08 -24.18
C LEU A 318 -45.71 9.06 -23.34
N ARG A 319 -46.82 9.47 -22.70
CA ARG A 319 -47.43 8.74 -21.58
C ARG A 319 -47.86 7.32 -21.95
N ASP A 320 -48.59 7.16 -23.05
CA ASP A 320 -49.11 5.84 -23.45
C ASP A 320 -48.00 4.86 -23.80
N GLU A 321 -46.97 5.34 -24.51
CA GLU A 321 -45.80 4.53 -24.85
C GLU A 321 -45.03 4.10 -23.59
N PHE A 322 -44.82 5.02 -22.65
CA PHE A 322 -44.08 4.77 -21.42
C PHE A 322 -44.83 3.84 -20.48
N ILE A 323 -46.16 4.01 -20.36
CA ILE A 323 -47.02 3.08 -19.62
C ILE A 323 -46.86 1.67 -20.20
N ARG A 324 -46.94 1.52 -21.53
CA ARG A 324 -46.81 0.21 -22.18
C ARG A 324 -45.44 -0.43 -21.96
N LYS A 325 -44.36 0.36 -21.95
CA LYS A 325 -42.98 -0.15 -21.91
C LYS A 325 -42.42 -0.37 -20.50
N TYR A 326 -42.78 0.49 -19.54
CA TYR A 326 -42.05 0.59 -18.28
C TYR A 326 -42.91 0.43 -17.03
N ARG A 327 -44.24 0.37 -17.16
CA ARG A 327 -45.14 0.24 -16.01
C ARG A 327 -45.04 -1.14 -15.41
N ASP A 328 -44.79 -1.19 -14.11
CA ASP A 328 -44.97 -2.38 -13.31
C ASP A 328 -46.46 -2.58 -13.01
N PRO A 329 -47.07 -3.71 -13.44
CA PRO A 329 -48.48 -4.01 -13.19
C PRO A 329 -48.86 -4.07 -11.71
N GLN A 330 -47.91 -4.36 -10.80
CA GLN A 330 -48.20 -4.51 -9.37
C GLN A 330 -48.18 -3.18 -8.62
N SER A 331 -47.18 -2.35 -8.88
CA SER A 331 -46.97 -1.10 -8.12
C SER A 331 -47.55 0.14 -8.79
N ASP A 332 -47.98 0.05 -10.06
CA ASP A 332 -48.37 1.19 -10.90
C ASP A 332 -47.25 2.24 -11.09
N MET A 333 -46.00 1.88 -10.77
CA MET A 333 -44.83 2.73 -10.92
C MET A 333 -44.03 2.33 -12.16
N MET A 334 -43.25 3.28 -12.69
CA MET A 334 -42.32 3.05 -13.78
C MET A 334 -40.88 3.24 -13.33
N LYS A 335 -40.02 2.34 -13.81
CA LYS A 335 -38.56 2.47 -13.72
C LYS A 335 -37.99 2.81 -15.09
N LEU A 336 -37.49 4.03 -15.23
CA LEU A 336 -37.02 4.55 -16.50
C LEU A 336 -35.53 4.21 -16.70
N PRO A 337 -35.15 3.49 -17.78
CA PRO A 337 -33.75 3.33 -18.16
C PRO A 337 -33.15 4.67 -18.61
N LEU A 338 -31.84 4.69 -18.84
CA LEU A 338 -31.09 5.90 -19.20
C LEU A 338 -31.71 6.69 -20.35
N GLN A 339 -31.98 6.01 -21.48
CA GLN A 339 -32.53 6.66 -22.66
C GLN A 339 -33.93 7.24 -22.39
N ALA A 340 -34.81 6.49 -21.72
CA ALA A 340 -36.15 6.96 -21.35
C ALA A 340 -36.11 8.17 -20.39
N THR A 341 -35.15 8.19 -19.47
CA THR A 341 -34.91 9.32 -18.55
C THR A 341 -34.60 10.59 -19.34
N PHE A 342 -33.69 10.51 -20.31
CA PHE A 342 -33.33 11.66 -21.15
C PHE A 342 -34.40 12.03 -22.19
N THR A 343 -35.19 11.07 -22.68
CA THR A 343 -36.37 11.35 -23.52
C THR A 343 -37.36 12.23 -22.78
N VAL A 344 -37.68 11.92 -21.52
CA VAL A 344 -38.57 12.75 -20.70
C VAL A 344 -37.97 14.13 -20.45
N LEU A 345 -36.67 14.21 -20.11
CA LEU A 345 -35.98 15.49 -19.93
C LEU A 345 -36.03 16.36 -21.19
N CYS A 346 -35.87 15.78 -22.37
CA CYS A 346 -35.96 16.49 -23.65
C CYS A 346 -37.39 16.99 -23.90
N ALA A 347 -38.40 16.15 -23.68
CA ALA A 347 -39.80 16.51 -23.87
C ALA A 347 -40.25 17.67 -22.97
N VAL A 348 -39.69 17.78 -21.76
CA VAL A 348 -39.96 18.91 -20.85
C VAL A 348 -39.03 20.12 -21.06
N GLY A 349 -38.28 20.15 -22.17
CA GLY A 349 -37.38 21.25 -22.55
C GLY A 349 -36.19 21.46 -21.60
N HIS A 350 -35.66 20.38 -21.02
CA HIS A 350 -34.48 20.45 -20.16
C HIS A 350 -33.20 20.23 -20.96
N GLU A 351 -32.22 21.13 -20.82
CA GLU A 351 -30.94 21.13 -21.57
C GLU A 351 -30.23 19.76 -21.56
N ALA A 352 -30.19 19.09 -20.40
CA ALA A 352 -29.59 17.75 -20.30
C ALA A 352 -30.20 16.72 -21.28
N GLY A 353 -31.50 16.78 -21.55
CA GLY A 353 -32.17 15.94 -22.53
C GLY A 353 -31.78 16.29 -23.97
N GLU A 354 -31.83 17.58 -24.31
CA GLU A 354 -31.41 18.08 -25.63
C GLU A 354 -29.96 17.71 -25.94
N LYS A 355 -29.08 17.92 -24.96
CA LYS A 355 -27.67 17.57 -25.06
C LYS A 355 -27.48 16.07 -25.23
N PHE A 356 -28.28 15.23 -24.57
CA PHE A 356 -28.16 13.77 -24.69
C PHE A 356 -28.38 13.32 -26.13
N PHE A 357 -29.42 13.86 -26.79
CA PHE A 357 -29.70 13.55 -28.19
C PHE A 357 -28.71 14.18 -29.16
N LYS A 358 -28.10 15.33 -28.82
CA LYS A 358 -26.96 15.86 -29.59
C LYS A 358 -25.73 14.94 -29.54
N TYR A 359 -25.56 14.18 -28.45
CA TYR A 359 -24.45 13.24 -28.24
C TYR A 359 -24.84 11.77 -28.51
N GLU A 360 -26.01 11.51 -29.10
CA GLU A 360 -26.63 10.19 -29.12
C GLU A 360 -25.71 9.10 -29.70
N ASP A 361 -25.08 9.38 -30.84
CA ASP A 361 -24.18 8.41 -31.49
C ASP A 361 -22.96 8.09 -30.63
N LYS A 362 -22.37 9.10 -29.98
CA LYS A 362 -21.25 8.90 -29.06
C LYS A 362 -21.69 8.07 -27.84
N ILE A 363 -22.84 8.39 -27.26
CA ILE A 363 -23.38 7.66 -26.10
C ILE A 363 -23.75 6.22 -26.46
N LYS A 364 -24.31 5.97 -27.65
CA LYS A 364 -24.57 4.61 -28.16
C LYS A 364 -23.27 3.81 -28.32
N ASN A 365 -22.20 4.43 -28.82
CA ASN A 365 -20.89 3.79 -28.92
C ASN A 365 -20.33 3.42 -27.54
N ILE A 366 -20.47 4.31 -26.55
CA ILE A 366 -20.09 4.06 -25.14
C ILE A 366 -20.88 2.88 -24.56
N GLN A 367 -22.21 2.87 -24.75
CA GLN A 367 -23.09 1.78 -24.31
C GLN A 367 -22.71 0.45 -24.96
N SER A 368 -22.40 0.46 -26.25
CA SER A 368 -21.98 -0.73 -26.99
C SER A 368 -20.64 -1.27 -26.47
N ALA A 369 -19.65 -0.40 -26.25
CA ALA A 369 -18.36 -0.77 -25.68
C ALA A 369 -18.52 -1.36 -24.27
N ARG A 370 -19.33 -0.72 -23.40
CA ARG A 370 -19.65 -1.23 -22.07
C ARG A 370 -20.38 -2.57 -22.15
N ASN A 371 -21.38 -2.74 -23.02
CA ASN A 371 -22.15 -3.98 -23.08
C ASN A 371 -21.33 -5.16 -23.60
N LYS A 372 -20.30 -4.93 -24.43
CA LYS A 372 -19.35 -5.96 -24.86
C LYS A 372 -18.30 -6.30 -23.79
N SER A 373 -18.15 -5.47 -22.76
CA SER A 373 -17.22 -5.67 -21.65
C SER A 373 -17.53 -6.95 -20.87
N ILE A 374 -16.47 -7.65 -20.44
CA ILE A 374 -16.53 -8.79 -19.51
C ILE A 374 -17.16 -8.43 -18.15
N LEU A 375 -17.07 -7.18 -17.71
CA LEU A 375 -17.69 -6.71 -16.46
C LEU A 375 -19.15 -6.26 -16.63
N ALA A 376 -19.74 -6.46 -17.82
CA ALA A 376 -21.14 -6.16 -18.11
C ALA A 376 -21.88 -7.38 -18.66
N HIS A 377 -22.13 -7.41 -19.97
CA HIS A 377 -22.94 -8.45 -20.63
C HIS A 377 -22.17 -9.21 -21.71
N GLY A 378 -20.90 -8.87 -21.95
CA GLY A 378 -20.08 -9.45 -23.01
C GLY A 378 -18.90 -10.25 -22.47
N ALA A 379 -17.89 -10.42 -23.31
CA ALA A 379 -16.71 -11.23 -23.03
C ALA A 379 -15.38 -10.56 -23.40
N GLN A 380 -15.40 -9.31 -23.87
CA GLN A 380 -14.20 -8.58 -24.29
C GLN A 380 -13.74 -7.62 -23.18
N PRO A 381 -12.44 -7.36 -23.01
CA PRO A 381 -11.98 -6.29 -22.15
C PRO A 381 -12.21 -4.92 -22.81
N VAL A 382 -12.37 -3.88 -21.99
CA VAL A 382 -12.37 -2.48 -22.49
C VAL A 382 -10.91 -2.07 -22.78
N SER A 383 -10.66 -1.51 -23.98
CA SER A 383 -9.34 -0.98 -24.34
C SER A 383 -9.10 0.41 -23.72
N GLU A 384 -7.83 0.80 -23.59
CA GLU A 384 -7.44 2.13 -23.13
C GLU A 384 -8.07 3.25 -23.96
N HIS A 385 -7.99 3.15 -25.29
CA HIS A 385 -8.61 4.11 -26.22
C HIS A 385 -10.13 4.20 -26.02
N ALA A 386 -10.81 3.06 -25.81
CA ALA A 386 -12.24 3.07 -25.55
C ALA A 386 -12.56 3.75 -24.21
N ALA A 387 -11.83 3.42 -23.14
CA ALA A 387 -12.00 4.06 -21.84
C ALA A 387 -11.76 5.58 -21.90
N GLN A 388 -10.73 6.03 -22.63
CA GLN A 388 -10.46 7.46 -22.83
C GLN A 388 -11.58 8.16 -23.61
N SER A 389 -12.04 7.57 -24.71
CA SER A 389 -13.14 8.14 -25.50
C SER A 389 -14.45 8.23 -24.70
N ILE A 390 -14.71 7.23 -23.83
CA ILE A 390 -15.84 7.23 -22.90
C ILE A 390 -15.68 8.38 -21.88
N LEU A 391 -14.50 8.52 -21.28
CA LEU A 391 -14.19 9.58 -20.31
C LEU A 391 -14.44 10.95 -20.93
N ASP A 392 -13.80 11.26 -22.06
CA ASP A 392 -13.87 12.57 -22.72
C ASP A 392 -15.32 12.95 -23.04
N THR A 393 -16.06 12.01 -23.63
CA THR A 393 -17.47 12.24 -23.99
C THR A 393 -18.32 12.53 -22.75
N VAL A 394 -18.14 11.78 -21.66
CA VAL A 394 -18.95 11.97 -20.45
C VAL A 394 -18.53 13.23 -19.70
N THR A 395 -17.24 13.56 -19.61
CA THR A 395 -16.78 14.81 -18.98
C THR A 395 -17.31 16.04 -19.73
N ASP A 396 -17.28 16.02 -21.06
CA ASP A 396 -17.88 17.07 -21.90
C ASP A 396 -19.40 17.14 -21.69
N PHE A 397 -20.06 15.98 -21.62
CA PHE A 397 -21.49 15.88 -21.41
C PHE A 397 -21.93 16.45 -20.06
N VAL A 398 -21.24 16.13 -18.97
CA VAL A 398 -21.56 16.63 -17.62
C VAL A 398 -20.88 17.98 -17.30
N GLN A 399 -20.12 18.54 -18.26
CA GLN A 399 -19.38 19.81 -18.14
C GLN A 399 -18.39 19.84 -16.96
N MET A 400 -17.73 18.72 -16.67
CA MET A 400 -16.70 18.65 -15.64
C MET A 400 -15.37 19.20 -16.18
N LYS A 401 -14.84 20.25 -15.55
CA LYS A 401 -13.60 20.93 -15.97
C LYS A 401 -12.41 20.73 -15.04
N GLU A 402 -12.68 20.44 -13.77
CA GLU A 402 -11.66 20.34 -12.73
C GLU A 402 -11.58 18.91 -12.23
N PHE A 403 -10.35 18.45 -12.03
CA PHE A 403 -10.03 17.11 -11.57
C PHE A 403 -8.98 17.19 -10.48
N PHE A 404 -8.96 16.18 -9.62
CA PHE A 404 -7.95 16.05 -8.58
C PHE A 404 -7.54 14.60 -8.42
N ASP A 405 -6.38 14.40 -7.82
CA ASP A 405 -5.84 13.10 -7.46
C ASP A 405 -5.33 13.16 -6.03
N PHE A 406 -5.13 11.98 -5.42
CA PHE A 406 -4.64 11.90 -4.06
C PHE A 406 -3.22 12.44 -3.94
N PRO A 407 -2.90 13.12 -2.82
CA PRO A 407 -1.55 13.60 -2.59
C PRO A 407 -0.59 12.43 -2.44
N LYS A 408 0.68 12.68 -2.76
CA LYS A 408 1.77 11.72 -2.59
C LYS A 408 2.46 11.93 -1.25
N LEU A 409 2.92 10.83 -0.65
CA LEU A 409 3.87 10.82 0.46
C LEU A 409 5.27 11.21 0.02
#